data_AF-A0A9W9RLX0-F1
#
_entry.id   AF-A0A9W9RLX0-F1
#
_cell.length_a   1.000
_cell.length_b   1.000
_cell.length_c   1.000
_cell.angle_alpha   90.00
_cell.angle_beta   90.00
_cell.angle_gamma   90.00
#
_symmetry.space_group_name_H-M   'P 1'
#
loop_
_entity.id
_entity.type
_entity.pdbx_description
1 polymer ?
#
loop_
_entity_poly.entity_id
_entity_poly.type
_entity_poly.pdbx_seq_one_letter_code
_entity_poly.pdbx_strand_id
1 'polypeptide(L)'
;MKAHFFGTLWSVASIYGQIFSGLANPPKEPRYLSTSDEAVINALKQDKLAIKPQDDLSNPREIGDIMIKDFNEKQEELGSENNSRQSLYERNEMNWEMAITRARLFLHKFIGGFPKNSIYRVQDPRECYLLLEAHYSKPSTHCTVFRMKKWSEIRYKGSNPVRHVTRFKEAKINWEEWGEKASPFLEMYLFLISIMTMPDYAAFMQNLVFSDMQTLYKGFIQWELAKRF
;
A
#
# COMPACT_ATOMS: atom_id res chain seq x y z
N MET A 1 11.73 -7.01 12.48
CA MET A 1 10.39 -6.39 12.64
C MET A 1 9.94 -5.57 11.42
N LYS A 2 10.55 -5.75 10.23
CA LYS A 2 10.21 -4.98 9.01
C LYS A 2 9.27 -5.70 8.04
N ALA A 3 9.48 -6.99 7.80
CA ALA A 3 8.65 -7.73 6.84
C ALA A 3 7.26 -8.07 7.39
N HIS A 4 7.15 -8.31 8.70
CA HIS A 4 5.87 -8.64 9.33
C HIS A 4 4.94 -7.44 9.54
N PHE A 5 5.43 -6.19 9.56
CA PHE A 5 4.52 -5.06 9.78
C PHE A 5 3.74 -4.71 8.51
N PHE A 6 4.39 -4.77 7.36
CA PHE A 6 3.78 -4.46 6.06
C PHE A 6 3.18 -5.68 5.35
N GLY A 7 3.79 -6.87 5.51
CA GLY A 7 3.31 -8.10 4.86
C GLY A 7 2.01 -8.66 5.46
N THR A 8 1.76 -8.45 6.76
CA THR A 8 0.55 -8.99 7.42
C THR A 8 -0.67 -8.08 7.23
N LEU A 9 -0.47 -6.87 6.71
CA LEU A 9 -1.50 -5.84 6.49
C LEU A 9 -2.16 -5.95 5.10
N TRP A 10 -1.57 -6.70 4.17
CA TRP A 10 -1.78 -6.51 2.73
C TRP A 10 -1.99 -7.81 1.96
N SER A 11 -3.04 -8.55 2.32
CA SER A 11 -3.75 -9.27 1.26
C SER A 11 -4.52 -8.23 0.45
N VAL A 12 -4.15 -8.03 -0.81
CA VAL A 12 -4.88 -7.19 -1.80
C VAL A 12 -6.35 -7.66 -1.94
N ALA A 13 -6.66 -8.89 -1.52
CA ALA A 13 -8.02 -9.41 -1.48
C ALA A 13 -8.87 -8.88 -0.31
N SER A 14 -8.27 -8.28 0.73
CA SER A 14 -9.04 -7.68 1.83
C SER A 14 -9.55 -6.29 1.47
N ILE A 15 -10.76 -5.93 1.94
CA ILE A 15 -11.39 -4.63 1.68
C ILE A 15 -10.51 -3.45 2.16
N TYR A 16 -9.73 -3.64 3.23
CA TYR A 16 -8.77 -2.64 3.72
C TYR A 16 -7.60 -2.45 2.76
N GLY A 17 -7.06 -3.53 2.20
CA GLY A 17 -6.01 -3.46 1.17
C GLY A 17 -6.49 -2.72 -0.08
N GLN A 18 -7.75 -2.91 -0.48
CA GLN A 18 -8.35 -2.18 -1.60
C GLN A 18 -8.55 -0.68 -1.31
N ILE A 19 -8.92 -0.31 -0.08
CA ILE A 19 -9.02 1.10 0.35
C ILE A 19 -7.64 1.78 0.31
N PHE A 20 -6.62 1.17 0.89
CA PHE A 20 -5.28 1.77 0.92
C PHE A 20 -4.60 1.85 -0.46
N SER A 21 -4.86 0.88 -1.33
CA SER A 21 -4.38 0.90 -2.73
C SER A 21 -5.16 1.85 -3.64
N GLY A 22 -6.28 2.42 -3.17
CA GLY A 22 -7.15 3.28 -3.97
C GLY A 22 -7.98 2.53 -5.02
N LEU A 23 -8.11 1.20 -4.90
CA LEU A 23 -8.96 0.37 -5.75
C LEU A 23 -10.42 0.43 -5.31
N ALA A 24 -10.67 0.62 -4.02
CA ALA A 24 -12.00 0.82 -3.48
C ALA A 24 -12.40 2.30 -3.67
N ASN A 25 -13.59 2.53 -4.23
CA ASN A 25 -14.10 3.87 -4.52
C ASN A 25 -15.44 4.08 -3.80
N PRO A 26 -15.77 5.34 -3.45
CA PRO A 26 -17.09 5.65 -2.90
C PRO A 26 -18.19 5.21 -3.87
N PRO A 27 -19.34 4.76 -3.36
CA PRO A 27 -20.52 4.48 -4.18
C PRO A 27 -20.88 5.69 -5.03
N LYS A 28 -21.28 5.44 -6.27
CA LYS A 28 -21.76 6.50 -7.17
C LYS A 28 -23.26 6.66 -7.00
N GLU A 29 -23.71 7.90 -7.00
CA GLU A 29 -25.13 8.22 -6.99
C GLU A 29 -25.84 7.52 -8.17
N PRO A 30 -26.98 6.86 -7.91
CA PRO A 30 -27.71 6.14 -8.93
C PRO A 30 -28.37 7.12 -9.90
N ARG A 31 -28.53 6.68 -11.15
CA ARG A 31 -29.35 7.43 -12.11
C ARG A 31 -30.82 7.12 -11.85
N TYR A 32 -31.60 8.12 -11.46
CA TYR A 32 -33.05 7.98 -11.32
C TYR A 32 -33.75 7.99 -12.68
N LEU A 33 -34.81 7.20 -12.80
CA LEU A 33 -35.74 7.23 -13.92
C LEU A 33 -36.66 8.45 -13.76
N SER A 34 -37.00 9.12 -14.87
CA SER A 34 -37.99 10.20 -14.82
C SER A 34 -39.38 9.62 -14.57
N THR A 35 -40.11 10.22 -13.63
CA THR A 35 -41.51 9.90 -13.32
C THR A 35 -42.49 10.92 -13.88
N SER A 36 -42.03 11.81 -14.79
CA SER A 36 -42.91 12.77 -15.47
C SER A 36 -43.89 12.06 -16.40
N ASP A 37 -45.05 12.66 -16.63
CA ASP A 37 -46.10 12.09 -17.48
C ASP A 37 -45.58 11.75 -18.88
N GLU A 38 -44.75 12.62 -19.48
CA GLU A 38 -44.11 12.36 -20.78
C GLU A 38 -43.18 11.14 -20.75
N ALA A 39 -42.44 10.94 -19.66
CA ALA A 39 -41.54 9.80 -19.51
C ALA A 39 -42.32 8.49 -19.32
N VAL A 40 -43.40 8.53 -18.54
CA VAL A 40 -44.32 7.39 -18.36
C VAL A 40 -44.98 7.02 -19.69
N ILE A 41 -45.48 8.00 -20.44
CA ILE A 41 -46.07 7.79 -21.77
C ILE A 41 -45.05 7.18 -22.74
N ASN A 42 -43.81 7.67 -22.73
CA ASN A 42 -42.76 7.14 -23.59
C ASN A 42 -42.35 5.72 -23.21
N ALA A 43 -42.27 5.41 -21.91
CA ALA A 43 -42.00 4.06 -21.40
C ALA A 43 -43.12 3.08 -21.80
N LEU A 44 -44.39 3.48 -21.62
CA LEU A 44 -45.54 2.69 -22.03
C LEU A 44 -45.57 2.44 -23.54
N LYS A 45 -45.22 3.43 -24.36
CA LYS A 45 -45.11 3.26 -25.82
C LYS A 45 -44.04 2.24 -26.18
N GLN A 46 -42.89 2.26 -25.49
CA GLN A 46 -41.83 1.26 -25.70
C GLN A 46 -42.27 -0.15 -25.28
N ASP A 47 -42.95 -0.28 -24.13
CA ASP A 47 -43.45 -1.57 -23.65
C ASP A 47 -44.55 -2.13 -24.57
N LYS A 48 -45.48 -1.29 -25.05
CA LYS A 48 -46.52 -1.69 -26.00
C LYS A 48 -46.01 -1.98 -27.41
N LEU A 49 -44.87 -1.42 -27.81
CA LEU A 49 -44.17 -1.83 -29.05
C LEU A 49 -43.49 -3.20 -28.92
N ALA A 50 -43.18 -3.64 -27.69
CA ALA A 50 -42.61 -4.96 -27.41
C ALA A 50 -43.69 -6.07 -27.32
N ILE A 51 -44.93 -5.70 -27.00
CA ILE A 51 -46.08 -6.61 -26.93
C ILE A 51 -46.81 -6.57 -28.27
N LYS A 52 -46.90 -7.71 -28.98
CA LYS A 52 -47.66 -7.79 -30.24
C LYS A 52 -49.12 -7.37 -30.00
N PRO A 53 -49.78 -6.68 -30.96
CA PRO A 53 -51.15 -6.22 -30.76
C PRO A 53 -52.04 -7.43 -30.53
N GLN A 54 -52.73 -7.44 -29.39
CA GLN A 54 -53.80 -8.40 -29.15
C GLN A 54 -55.11 -7.69 -29.50
N ASP A 55 -55.82 -8.29 -30.46
CA ASP A 55 -57.06 -7.81 -31.05
C ASP A 55 -58.22 -7.74 -30.04
N ASP A 56 -59.21 -6.92 -30.40
CA ASP A 56 -60.57 -6.80 -29.85
C ASP A 56 -60.75 -6.14 -28.47
N LEU A 57 -60.69 -4.80 -28.45
CA LEU A 57 -61.41 -3.97 -27.48
C LEU A 57 -62.42 -3.10 -28.24
N SER A 58 -63.69 -3.49 -28.19
CA SER A 58 -64.79 -2.86 -28.97
C SER A 58 -65.52 -1.73 -28.23
N ASN A 59 -65.13 -1.40 -26.99
CA ASN A 59 -65.82 -0.42 -26.15
C ASN A 59 -64.91 0.79 -25.79
N PRO A 60 -65.20 2.02 -26.29
CA PRO A 60 -64.35 3.19 -26.06
C PRO A 60 -64.13 3.58 -24.59
N ARG A 61 -65.08 3.25 -23.71
CA ARG A 61 -64.95 3.52 -22.26
C ARG A 61 -63.95 2.58 -21.58
N GLU A 62 -64.00 1.30 -21.90
CA GLU A 62 -63.06 0.30 -21.37
C GLU A 62 -61.62 0.59 -21.82
N ILE A 63 -61.44 1.10 -23.05
CA ILE A 63 -60.14 1.53 -23.56
C ILE A 63 -59.56 2.70 -22.74
N GLY A 64 -60.39 3.67 -22.35
CA GLY A 64 -59.97 4.80 -21.51
C GLY A 64 -59.55 4.36 -20.10
N ASP A 65 -60.33 3.47 -19.48
CA ASP A 65 -60.04 2.96 -18.13
C ASP A 65 -58.77 2.10 -18.11
N ILE A 66 -58.55 1.27 -19.14
CA ILE A 66 -57.32 0.47 -19.30
C ILE A 66 -56.10 1.38 -19.45
N MET A 67 -56.19 2.45 -20.26
CA MET A 67 -55.05 3.38 -20.43
C MET A 67 -54.70 4.15 -19.15
N ILE A 68 -55.69 4.58 -18.37
CA ILE A 68 -55.45 5.24 -17.08
C ILE A 68 -54.80 4.27 -16.10
N LYS A 69 -55.27 3.02 -16.07
CA LYS A 69 -54.71 1.97 -15.22
C LYS A 69 -53.25 1.68 -15.58
N ASP A 70 -52.95 1.42 -16.86
CA ASP A 70 -51.58 1.19 -17.34
C ASP A 70 -50.65 2.36 -17.00
N PHE A 71 -51.15 3.60 -17.12
CA PHE A 71 -50.39 4.80 -16.76
C PHE A 71 -50.04 4.85 -15.28
N ASN A 72 -51.03 4.66 -14.41
CA ASN A 72 -50.80 4.68 -12.97
C ASN A 72 -49.88 3.53 -12.53
N GLU A 73 -50.07 2.33 -13.07
CA GLU A 73 -49.21 1.17 -12.78
C GLU A 73 -47.76 1.43 -13.21
N LYS A 74 -47.54 2.01 -14.39
CA LYS A 74 -46.19 2.32 -14.87
C LYS A 74 -45.54 3.44 -14.06
N GLN A 75 -46.31 4.45 -13.67
CA GLN A 75 -45.82 5.53 -12.83
C GLN A 75 -45.40 5.01 -11.45
N GLU A 76 -46.18 4.10 -10.87
CA GLU A 76 -45.87 3.42 -9.61
C GLU A 76 -44.64 2.51 -9.73
N GLU A 77 -44.51 1.76 -10.84
CA GLU A 77 -43.33 0.92 -11.12
C GLU A 77 -42.04 1.74 -11.15
N LEU A 78 -42.02 2.84 -11.93
CA LEU A 78 -40.85 3.74 -12.02
C LEU A 78 -40.52 4.39 -10.67
N GLY A 79 -41.56 4.78 -9.91
CA GLY A 79 -41.39 5.30 -8.56
C GLY A 79 -40.79 4.27 -7.60
N SER A 80 -41.28 3.03 -7.63
CA SER A 80 -40.79 1.91 -6.83
C SER A 80 -39.35 1.53 -7.18
N GLU A 81 -38.99 1.57 -8.47
CA GLU A 81 -37.64 1.29 -8.92
C GLU A 81 -36.66 2.39 -8.47
N ASN A 82 -37.04 3.66 -8.55
CA ASN A 82 -36.26 4.77 -8.00
C ASN A 82 -36.04 4.64 -6.49
N ASN A 83 -37.08 4.29 -5.74
CA ASN A 83 -36.98 4.05 -4.30
C ASN A 83 -36.01 2.90 -4.00
N SER A 84 -36.08 1.81 -4.78
CA SER A 84 -35.17 0.67 -4.64
C SER A 84 -33.71 1.06 -4.94
N ARG A 85 -33.46 1.88 -5.98
CA ARG A 85 -32.14 2.41 -6.31
C ARG A 85 -31.58 3.30 -5.21
N GLN A 86 -32.41 4.17 -4.63
CA GLN A 86 -32.02 5.03 -3.50
C GLN A 86 -31.68 4.20 -2.26
N SER A 87 -32.53 3.25 -1.87
CA SER A 87 -32.27 2.38 -0.71
C SER A 87 -31.00 1.54 -0.87
N LEU A 88 -30.69 1.08 -2.10
CA LEU A 88 -29.45 0.37 -2.38
C LEU A 88 -28.23 1.30 -2.29
N TYR A 89 -28.34 2.53 -2.79
CA TYR A 89 -27.30 3.53 -2.70
C TYR A 89 -26.97 3.87 -1.24
N GLU A 90 -27.97 4.22 -0.43
CA GLU A 90 -27.82 4.53 0.99
C GLU A 90 -27.15 3.37 1.76
N ARG A 91 -27.54 2.13 1.47
CA ARG A 91 -26.92 0.94 2.08
C ARG A 91 -25.44 0.83 1.70
N ASN A 92 -25.12 1.06 0.43
CA ASN A 92 -23.73 1.00 -0.05
C ASN A 92 -22.89 2.15 0.53
N GLU A 93 -23.45 3.34 0.66
CA GLU A 93 -22.84 4.51 1.30
C GLU A 93 -22.53 4.24 2.76
N MET A 94 -23.51 3.74 3.53
CA MET A 94 -23.30 3.35 4.93
C MET A 94 -22.21 2.28 5.07
N ASN A 95 -22.20 1.28 4.18
CA ASN A 95 -21.16 0.24 4.16
C ASN A 95 -19.78 0.83 3.85
N TRP A 96 -19.71 1.79 2.94
CA TRP A 96 -18.48 2.50 2.60
C TRP A 96 -17.92 3.28 3.78
N GLU A 97 -18.75 4.10 4.43
CA GLU A 97 -18.35 4.87 5.62
C GLU A 97 -17.87 3.97 6.77
N MET A 98 -18.56 2.85 7.01
CA MET A 98 -18.13 1.85 7.98
C MET A 98 -16.77 1.24 7.61
N ALA A 99 -16.55 0.90 6.34
CA ALA A 99 -15.29 0.32 5.88
C ALA A 99 -14.13 1.31 6.04
N ILE A 100 -14.34 2.59 5.70
CA ILE A 100 -13.37 3.68 5.90
C ILE A 100 -13.04 3.86 7.38
N THR A 101 -14.04 3.93 8.23
CA THR A 101 -13.86 4.09 9.68
C THR A 101 -13.08 2.91 10.27
N ARG A 102 -13.43 1.67 9.87
CA ARG A 102 -12.73 0.46 10.30
C ARG A 102 -11.29 0.42 9.79
N ALA A 103 -11.04 0.80 8.54
CA ALA A 103 -9.70 0.88 7.97
C ALA A 103 -8.82 1.86 8.77
N ARG A 104 -9.37 3.02 9.14
CA ARG A 104 -8.69 4.02 9.97
C ARG A 104 -8.37 3.48 11.37
N LEU A 105 -9.36 2.89 12.04
CA LEU A 105 -9.16 2.27 13.36
C LEU A 105 -8.12 1.15 13.31
N PHE A 106 -8.15 0.34 12.25
CA PHE A 106 -7.15 -0.69 12.00
C PHE A 106 -5.75 -0.06 11.91
N LEU A 107 -5.56 0.96 11.07
CA LEU A 107 -4.30 1.69 10.96
C LEU A 107 -3.82 2.21 12.33
N HIS A 108 -4.70 2.88 13.08
CA HIS A 108 -4.40 3.41 14.41
C HIS A 108 -4.02 2.36 15.46
N LYS A 109 -4.51 1.13 15.33
CA LYS A 109 -4.19 0.02 16.25
C LYS A 109 -2.76 -0.47 16.10
N PHE A 110 -2.20 -0.39 14.89
CA PHE A 110 -0.87 -0.93 14.60
C PHE A 110 0.24 0.14 14.67
N ILE A 111 -0.08 1.43 14.56
CA ILE A 111 0.96 2.46 14.64
C ILE A 111 1.26 2.90 16.08
N GLY A 112 2.54 3.15 16.37
CA GLY A 112 2.98 3.68 17.67
C GLY A 112 2.54 5.13 17.92
N GLY A 113 2.78 5.65 19.12
CA GLY A 113 2.25 6.97 19.54
C GLY A 113 2.69 8.16 18.67
N PHE A 114 3.94 8.20 18.21
CA PHE A 114 4.45 9.31 17.39
C PHE A 114 3.85 9.33 15.97
N PRO A 115 3.85 8.21 15.21
CA PRO A 115 3.14 8.13 13.92
C PRO A 115 1.62 8.37 14.03
N LYS A 116 1.02 7.95 15.16
CA LYS A 116 -0.40 8.18 15.44
C LYS A 116 -0.76 9.67 15.48
N ASN A 117 0.11 10.49 16.08
CA ASN A 117 -0.10 11.93 16.18
C ASN A 117 0.04 12.62 14.82
N SER A 118 0.94 12.15 13.94
CA SER A 118 1.14 12.76 12.61
C SER A 118 -0.07 12.63 11.68
N ILE A 119 -0.97 11.67 11.92
CA ILE A 119 -2.18 11.47 11.11
C ILE A 119 -3.48 11.77 11.87
N TYR A 120 -3.41 12.30 13.09
CA TYR A 120 -4.58 12.44 13.98
C TYR A 120 -5.73 13.24 13.35
N ARG A 121 -5.40 14.27 12.56
CA ARG A 121 -6.39 15.15 11.89
C ARG A 121 -6.87 14.63 10.53
N VAL A 122 -6.23 13.59 10.00
CA VAL A 122 -6.55 13.04 8.68
C VAL A 122 -7.62 11.97 8.84
N GLN A 123 -8.73 12.14 8.12
CA GLN A 123 -9.89 11.24 8.19
C GLN A 123 -9.81 10.15 7.14
N ASP A 124 -9.23 10.44 5.98
CA ASP A 124 -9.08 9.47 4.90
C ASP A 124 -7.98 8.44 5.27
N PRO A 125 -8.29 7.13 5.33
CA PRO A 125 -7.33 6.08 5.66
C PRO A 125 -6.19 5.96 4.63
N ARG A 126 -6.48 6.19 3.34
CA ARG A 126 -5.49 6.15 2.26
C ARG A 126 -4.55 7.34 2.37
N GLU A 127 -5.08 8.53 2.63
CA GLU A 127 -4.23 9.71 2.87
C GLU A 127 -3.33 9.51 4.10
N CYS A 128 -3.88 8.96 5.19
CA CYS A 128 -3.09 8.57 6.36
C CYS A 128 -1.97 7.60 5.98
N TYR A 129 -2.28 6.57 5.19
CA TYR A 129 -1.30 5.60 4.72
C TYR A 129 -0.20 6.25 3.90
N LEU A 130 -0.54 7.09 2.92
CA LEU A 130 0.44 7.78 2.07
C LEU A 130 1.34 8.72 2.88
N LEU A 131 0.80 9.42 3.88
CA LEU A 131 1.60 10.26 4.79
C LEU A 131 2.57 9.44 5.64
N LEU A 132 2.09 8.33 6.20
CA LEU A 132 2.95 7.41 6.95
C LEU A 132 4.02 6.79 6.07
N GLU A 133 3.67 6.39 4.85
CA GLU A 133 4.61 5.88 3.87
C GLU A 133 5.64 6.96 3.53
N ALA A 134 5.24 8.18 3.18
CA ALA A 134 6.18 9.25 2.85
C ALA A 134 7.18 9.55 3.99
N HIS A 135 6.70 9.56 5.24
CA HIS A 135 7.53 9.90 6.39
C HIS A 135 8.35 8.73 6.96
N TYR A 136 7.85 7.50 6.88
CA TYR A 136 8.44 6.35 7.58
C TYR A 136 8.90 5.23 6.63
N SER A 137 8.62 5.30 5.33
CA SER A 137 9.19 4.36 4.34
C SER A 137 10.69 4.53 4.17
N LYS A 138 11.19 5.76 4.40
CA LYS A 138 12.61 6.07 4.32
C LYS A 138 13.22 6.02 5.73
N PRO A 139 14.30 5.26 5.95
CA PRO A 139 15.00 5.29 7.22
C PRO A 139 15.51 6.71 7.48
N SER A 140 15.34 7.20 8.71
CA SER A 140 15.98 8.45 9.10
C SER A 140 17.50 8.31 8.96
N THR A 141 18.19 9.41 8.60
CA THR A 141 19.66 9.46 8.54
C THR A 141 20.31 8.88 9.80
N HIS A 142 19.66 9.06 10.95
CA HIS A 142 20.09 8.50 12.24
C HIS A 142 20.07 6.97 12.28
N CYS A 143 19.03 6.33 11.74
CA CYS A 143 18.95 4.87 11.63
C CYS A 143 20.01 4.31 10.68
N THR A 144 20.28 5.00 9.58
CA THR A 144 21.34 4.67 8.64
C THR A 144 22.71 4.75 9.34
N VAL A 145 23.04 5.90 9.93
CA VAL A 145 24.31 6.10 10.67
C VAL A 145 24.50 5.04 11.76
N PHE A 146 23.47 4.72 12.54
CA PHE A 146 23.56 3.72 13.60
C PHE A 146 23.86 2.31 13.09
N ARG A 147 23.29 1.92 11.94
CA ARG A 147 23.53 0.61 11.31
C ARG A 147 24.91 0.55 10.67
N MET A 148 25.33 1.62 9.99
CA MET A 148 26.71 1.75 9.48
C MET A 148 27.71 1.62 10.63
N LYS A 149 27.46 2.30 11.76
CA LYS A 149 28.29 2.22 12.96
C LYS A 149 28.37 0.78 13.49
N LYS A 150 27.25 0.06 13.58
CA LYS A 150 27.24 -1.36 13.98
C LYS A 150 28.08 -2.24 13.06
N TRP A 151 28.03 -2.00 11.75
CA TRP A 151 28.84 -2.75 10.79
C TRP A 151 30.32 -2.40 10.91
N SER A 152 30.64 -1.10 11.02
CA SER A 152 32.02 -0.61 11.10
C SER A 152 32.73 -0.88 12.43
N GLU A 153 31.99 -1.23 13.49
CA GLU A 153 32.53 -1.59 14.81
C GLU A 153 32.78 -3.10 14.98
N ILE A 154 32.48 -3.92 13.97
CA ILE A 154 32.79 -5.35 14.03
C ILE A 154 34.31 -5.53 14.09
N ARG A 155 34.79 -6.28 15.08
CA ARG A 155 36.20 -6.63 15.27
C ARG A 155 36.34 -8.12 15.55
N TYR A 156 37.41 -8.71 15.05
CA TYR A 156 37.80 -10.08 15.33
C TYR A 156 38.27 -10.19 16.79
N LYS A 157 37.66 -11.13 17.53
CA LYS A 157 37.90 -11.36 18.97
C LYS A 157 38.57 -12.71 19.29
N GLY A 158 39.30 -13.29 18.34
CA GLY A 158 40.19 -14.43 18.62
C GLY A 158 39.58 -15.82 18.70
N SER A 159 38.25 -15.99 18.70
CA SER A 159 37.65 -17.30 19.06
C SER A 159 37.15 -18.16 17.90
N ASN A 160 36.77 -17.58 16.75
CA ASN A 160 36.26 -18.36 15.60
C ASN A 160 36.13 -17.49 14.32
N PRO A 161 36.93 -17.75 13.26
CA PRO A 161 36.84 -17.04 11.97
C PRO A 161 35.49 -17.17 11.27
N VAL A 162 34.89 -18.36 11.27
CA VAL A 162 33.57 -18.61 10.64
C VAL A 162 32.50 -17.75 11.32
N ARG A 163 32.49 -17.73 12.66
CA ARG A 163 31.55 -16.91 13.43
C ARG A 163 31.74 -15.42 13.19
N HIS A 164 32.98 -14.97 13.00
CA HIS A 164 33.28 -13.58 12.64
C HIS A 164 32.70 -13.22 11.27
N VAL A 165 32.98 -14.04 10.25
CA VAL A 165 32.47 -13.83 8.89
C VAL A 165 30.94 -13.85 8.86
N THR A 166 30.29 -14.76 9.59
CA THR A 166 28.82 -14.79 9.71
C THR A 166 28.28 -13.49 10.28
N ARG A 167 28.84 -13.01 11.40
CA ARG A 167 28.42 -11.74 12.03
C ARG A 167 28.65 -10.54 11.12
N PHE A 168 29.76 -10.53 10.38
CA PHE A 168 30.07 -9.48 9.41
C PHE A 168 29.05 -9.46 8.26
N LYS A 169 28.73 -10.63 7.70
CA LYS A 169 27.71 -10.78 6.65
C LYS A 169 26.32 -10.40 7.14
N GLU A 170 25.94 -10.80 8.36
CA GLU A 170 24.66 -10.42 8.96
C GLU A 170 24.54 -8.89 9.13
N ALA A 171 25.61 -8.22 9.55
CA ALA A 171 25.61 -6.76 9.66
C ALA A 171 25.55 -6.06 8.30
N LYS A 172 26.23 -6.60 7.28
CA LYS A 172 26.10 -6.15 5.88
C LYS A 172 24.66 -6.31 5.39
N ILE A 173 24.04 -7.48 5.56
CA ILE A 173 22.64 -7.73 5.18
C ILE A 173 21.72 -6.73 5.90
N ASN A 174 21.94 -6.49 7.19
CA ASN A 174 21.14 -5.53 7.98
C ASN A 174 21.25 -4.09 7.46
N TRP A 175 22.40 -3.73 6.89
CA TRP A 175 22.64 -2.46 6.19
C TRP A 175 21.94 -2.45 4.82
N GLU A 176 22.14 -3.49 4.00
CA GLU A 176 21.65 -3.59 2.61
C GLU A 176 20.14 -3.82 2.48
N GLU A 177 19.47 -4.33 3.52
CA GLU A 177 18.00 -4.45 3.63
C GLU A 177 17.22 -3.13 3.42
N TRP A 178 17.91 -2.00 3.22
CA TRP A 178 17.33 -0.66 3.09
C TRP A 178 17.51 -0.03 1.71
N GLY A 179 17.98 -0.79 0.73
CA GLY A 179 17.95 -0.39 -0.68
C GLY A 179 19.29 0.09 -1.26
N GLU A 180 20.30 0.30 -0.41
CA GLU A 180 21.67 0.56 -0.87
C GLU A 180 22.52 -0.70 -0.71
N LYS A 181 22.94 -1.26 -1.85
CA LYS A 181 23.98 -2.30 -1.84
C LYS A 181 25.29 -1.66 -1.40
N ALA A 182 26.02 -2.33 -0.51
CA ALA A 182 27.34 -1.87 -0.16
C ALA A 182 28.22 -1.93 -1.41
N SER A 183 28.99 -0.87 -1.66
CA SER A 183 29.99 -0.94 -2.71
C SER A 183 31.04 -2.00 -2.33
N PRO A 184 31.60 -2.73 -3.31
CA PRO A 184 32.67 -3.70 -3.04
C PRO A 184 33.85 -3.06 -2.28
N PHE A 185 34.12 -1.78 -2.53
CA PHE A 185 35.13 -1.01 -1.82
C PHE A 185 34.81 -0.86 -0.32
N LEU A 186 33.60 -0.42 0.01
CA LEU A 186 33.18 -0.24 1.40
C LEU A 186 33.19 -1.56 2.16
N GLU A 187 32.67 -2.63 1.56
CA GLU A 187 32.67 -3.96 2.14
C GLU A 187 34.09 -4.44 2.46
N MET A 188 35.01 -4.34 1.49
CA MET A 188 36.40 -4.73 1.69
C MET A 188 37.06 -3.89 2.78
N TYR A 189 36.91 -2.57 2.73
CA TYR A 189 37.49 -1.67 3.71
C TYR A 189 37.06 -2.01 5.14
N LEU A 190 35.75 -2.19 5.36
CA LEU A 190 35.22 -2.57 6.67
C LEU A 190 35.65 -3.98 7.07
N PHE A 191 35.76 -4.91 6.11
CA PHE A 191 36.23 -6.26 6.40
C PHE A 191 37.69 -6.25 6.86
N LEU A 192 38.58 -5.54 6.16
CA LEU A 192 39.99 -5.38 6.53
C LEU A 192 40.14 -4.76 7.93
N ILE A 193 39.37 -3.71 8.22
CA ILE A 193 39.32 -3.12 9.56
C ILE A 193 38.87 -4.13 10.61
N SER A 194 37.91 -4.99 10.26
CA SER A 194 37.37 -5.97 11.19
C SER A 194 38.35 -7.07 11.55
N ILE A 195 39.34 -7.37 10.69
CA ILE A 195 40.30 -8.46 10.86
C ILE A 195 41.71 -8.00 11.22
N MET A 196 41.98 -6.70 11.32
CA MET A 196 43.33 -6.16 11.60
C MET A 196 43.98 -6.71 12.87
N THR A 197 43.16 -7.16 13.83
CA THR A 197 43.59 -7.75 15.11
C THR A 197 43.80 -9.26 15.05
N MET A 198 43.66 -9.88 13.87
CA MET A 198 43.92 -11.31 13.68
C MET A 198 45.43 -11.61 13.76
N PRO A 199 45.84 -12.68 14.46
CA PRO A 199 47.25 -13.06 14.56
C PRO A 199 47.95 -13.21 13.20
N ASP A 200 47.24 -13.78 12.22
CA ASP A 200 47.78 -14.05 10.87
C ASP A 200 47.41 -12.95 9.85
N TYR A 201 46.98 -11.77 10.30
CA TYR A 201 46.56 -10.69 9.41
C TYR A 201 47.64 -10.33 8.39
N ALA A 202 48.91 -10.24 8.81
CA ALA A 202 50.01 -9.91 7.92
C ALA A 202 50.20 -10.95 6.80
N ALA A 203 50.14 -12.24 7.12
CA ALA A 203 50.24 -13.32 6.14
C ALA A 203 49.02 -13.38 5.22
N PHE A 204 47.82 -13.15 5.77
CA PHE A 204 46.58 -13.05 4.99
C PHE A 204 46.65 -11.91 3.97
N MET A 205 47.16 -10.74 4.36
CA MET A 205 47.33 -9.59 3.48
C MET A 205 48.36 -9.82 2.37
N GLN A 206 49.43 -10.58 2.64
CA GLN A 206 50.45 -10.90 1.63
C GLN A 206 49.94 -11.89 0.56
N ASN A 207 49.00 -12.76 0.93
CA ASN A 207 48.43 -13.77 0.03
C ASN A 207 47.20 -13.28 -0.75
N LEU A 208 46.72 -12.06 -0.47
CA LEU A 208 45.64 -11.43 -1.22
C LEU A 208 46.16 -10.91 -2.57
N VAL A 209 46.01 -11.73 -3.61
CA VAL A 209 46.31 -11.33 -4.99
C VAL A 209 45.17 -10.46 -5.52
N PHE A 210 45.46 -9.20 -5.84
CA PHE A 210 44.48 -8.30 -6.45
C PHE A 210 45.06 -7.55 -7.65
N SER A 211 44.51 -7.80 -8.84
CA SER A 211 44.88 -7.10 -10.08
C SER A 211 44.32 -5.67 -10.16
N ASP A 212 43.17 -5.38 -9.55
CA ASP A 212 42.47 -4.08 -9.67
C ASP A 212 42.51 -3.19 -8.41
N MET A 213 43.23 -3.59 -7.35
CA MET A 213 43.11 -2.97 -6.01
C MET A 213 44.35 -2.25 -5.48
N GLN A 214 45.42 -2.10 -6.27
CA GLN A 214 46.61 -1.34 -5.84
C GLN A 214 46.27 0.10 -5.42
N THR A 215 45.29 0.72 -6.07
CA THR A 215 44.81 2.07 -5.76
C THR A 215 44.05 2.13 -4.42
N LEU A 216 43.28 1.09 -4.10
CA LEU A 216 42.45 1.02 -2.88
C LEU A 216 43.29 0.67 -1.65
N TYR A 217 44.27 -0.23 -1.81
CA TYR A 217 45.26 -0.53 -0.77
C TYR A 217 46.16 0.67 -0.46
N LYS A 218 46.62 1.41 -1.49
CA LYS A 218 47.34 2.68 -1.30
C LYS A 218 46.51 3.70 -0.52
N GLY A 219 45.22 3.86 -0.85
CA GLY A 219 44.31 4.75 -0.13
C GLY A 219 44.10 4.35 1.33
N PHE A 220 43.95 3.05 1.60
CA PHE A 220 43.83 2.53 2.97
C PHE A 220 45.11 2.75 3.80
N ILE A 221 46.28 2.45 3.23
CA ILE A 221 47.57 2.68 3.91
C ILE A 221 47.81 4.17 4.15
N GLN A 222 47.53 5.04 3.16
CA GLN A 222 47.65 6.49 3.34
C GLN A 222 46.73 7.01 4.44
N TRP A 223 45.49 6.50 4.54
CA TRP A 223 44.55 6.87 5.58
C TRP A 223 44.96 6.39 6.98
N GLU A 224 45.47 5.16 7.12
CA GLU A 224 46.00 4.67 8.41
C GLU A 224 47.27 5.40 8.84
N LEU A 225 48.17 5.71 7.89
CA LEU A 225 49.36 6.53 8.17
C LEU A 225 48.98 7.94 8.60
N ALA A 226 47.96 8.55 7.99
CA ALA A 226 47.47 9.88 8.34
C ALA A 226 46.78 9.97 9.71
N LYS A 227 46.43 8.85 10.35
CA LYS A 227 45.91 8.82 11.72
C LYS A 227 46.97 8.78 12.82
N ARG A 228 48.23 8.52 12.44
CA ARG A 228 49.37 8.39 13.35
C ARG A 228 50.23 9.65 13.47
N PHE A 229 49.82 10.72 12.79
CA PHE A 229 50.35 12.09 12.88
C PHE A 229 49.20 13.05 13.17
#